data_AF-A0A089QJ58-F1
#
_entry.id   AF-A0A089QJ58-F1
#
_cell.length_a   1.000
_cell.length_b   1.000
_cell.length_c   1.000
_cell.angle_alpha   90.00
_cell.angle_beta   90.00
_cell.angle_gamma   90.00
#
_symmetry.space_group_name_H-M   'P 1'
#
loop_
_entity.id
_entity.type
_entity.pdbx_description
1 polymer ?
#
loop_
_entity_poly.entity_id
_entity_poly.type
_entity_poly.pdbx_seq_one_letter_code
_entity_poly.pdbx_strand_id
1 'polypeptide(L)' 'METVKKNPNEAKILCNKFREFNSKGISASSDKAIEYVSNKKKLTPVNAEIFSIYVIGLHCPDII' A
#
# COMPACT_ATOMS: atom_id res chain seq x y z
N MET A 1 -9.99 -0.75 -8.73
CA MET A 1 -10.39 -1.11 -7.34
C MET A 1 -10.82 -2.56 -7.19
N GLU A 2 -11.49 -3.17 -8.16
CA GLU A 2 -11.85 -4.60 -8.07
C GLU A 2 -10.64 -5.53 -7.92
N THR A 3 -9.49 -5.18 -8.49
CA THR A 3 -8.27 -6.01 -8.45
C THR A 3 -7.77 -6.29 -7.03
N VAL A 4 -7.87 -5.30 -6.12
CA VAL A 4 -7.46 -5.47 -4.70
C VAL A 4 -8.38 -6.46 -3.99
N LYS A 5 -9.70 -6.32 -4.19
CA LYS A 5 -10.69 -7.24 -3.64
C LYS A 5 -10.52 -8.67 -4.17
N LYS A 6 -10.06 -8.81 -5.41
CA LYS A 6 -9.87 -10.10 -6.10
C LYS A 6 -8.52 -10.76 -5.77
N ASN A 7 -7.58 -10.08 -5.09
CA ASN A 7 -6.25 -10.63 -4.80
C ASN A 7 -5.79 -10.39 -3.35
N PRO A 8 -6.32 -11.15 -2.37
CA PRO A 8 -6.00 -10.97 -0.95
C PRO A 8 -4.53 -11.26 -0.61
N ASN A 9 -3.83 -12.10 -1.38
CA ASN A 9 -2.41 -12.39 -1.15
C ASN A 9 -1.53 -11.19 -1.47
N GLU A 10 -1.86 -10.47 -2.55
CA GLU A 10 -1.17 -9.25 -2.94
C GLU A 10 -1.37 -8.12 -1.91
N ALA A 11 -2.59 -7.98 -1.38
CA ALA A 11 -2.87 -7.05 -0.30
C ALA A 11 -2.05 -7.37 0.96
N LYS A 12 -1.95 -8.64 1.36
CA LYS A 12 -1.12 -9.06 2.51
C LYS A 12 0.36 -8.70 2.33
N ILE A 13 0.91 -8.91 1.13
CA ILE A 13 2.31 -8.55 0.82
C ILE A 13 2.54 -7.05 0.99
N LEU A 14 1.59 -6.23 0.53
CA LEU A 14 1.67 -4.77 0.68
C LEU A 14 1.52 -4.33 2.13
N CYS A 15 0.55 -4.89 2.86
CA CYS A 15 0.40 -4.64 4.29
C CYS A 15 1.69 -4.97 5.06
N ASN A 16 2.33 -6.10 4.79
CA ASN A 16 3.60 -6.44 5.44
C ASN A 16 4.72 -5.44 5.11
N LYS A 17 4.76 -4.93 3.88
CA LYS A 17 5.74 -3.91 3.51
C LYS A 17 5.47 -2.59 4.22
N PHE A 18 4.21 -2.17 4.31
CA PHE A 18 3.85 -0.96 5.02
C PHE A 18 4.13 -1.07 6.52
N ARG A 19 3.95 -2.23 7.16
CA ARG A 19 4.40 -2.46 8.54
C ARG A 19 5.91 -2.29 8.71
N GLU A 20 6.70 -2.77 7.75
CA GLU A 20 8.15 -2.56 7.74
C GLU A 20 8.53 -1.08 7.58
N PHE A 21 7.73 -0.30 6.87
CA PHE A 21 7.90 1.15 6.78
C PHE A 21 7.50 1.84 8.08
N ASN A 22 6.35 1.50 8.65
CA ASN A 22 5.89 2.05 9.91
C ASN A 22 6.87 1.76 11.05
N SER A 23 7.49 0.57 11.12
CA SER A 23 8.51 0.25 12.12
C SER A 23 9.78 1.12 11.99
N LYS A 24 9.94 1.81 10.86
CA LYS A 24 11.02 2.77 10.58
C LYS A 24 10.54 4.22 10.64
N GLY A 25 9.30 4.48 11.11
CA GLY A 25 8.70 5.80 11.17
C GLY A 25 8.24 6.36 9.81
N ILE A 26 8.10 5.52 8.79
CA ILE A 26 7.68 5.91 7.44
C ILE A 26 6.19 5.58 7.30
N SER A 27 5.35 6.60 7.06
CA SER A 27 3.92 6.40 6.79
C SER A 27 3.68 5.74 5.43
N ALA A 28 2.62 4.95 5.32
CA ALA A 28 2.21 4.32 4.08
C ALA A 28 1.70 5.31 3.01
N SER A 29 1.47 6.58 3.37
CA SER A 29 1.20 7.68 2.43
C SER A 29 2.43 8.55 2.13
N SER A 30 3.61 8.22 2.67
CA SER A 30 4.84 8.96 2.33
C SER A 30 5.25 8.78 0.87
N ASP A 31 5.99 9.75 0.31
CA ASP A 31 6.53 9.68 -1.05
C ASP A 31 7.29 8.37 -1.31
N LYS A 32 8.04 7.89 -0.32
CA LYS A 32 8.79 6.64 -0.39
C LYS A 32 7.88 5.40 -0.48
N ALA A 33 6.77 5.40 0.26
CA ALA A 33 5.80 4.32 0.19
C ALA A 33 5.02 4.35 -1.13
N ILE A 34 4.63 5.55 -1.58
CA ILE A 34 3.96 5.78 -2.85
C ILE A 34 4.84 5.34 -4.01
N GLU A 35 6.13 5.69 -4.02
CA GLU A 35 7.10 5.28 -5.03
C GLU A 35 7.25 3.75 -5.09
N TYR A 36 7.35 3.08 -3.94
CA TYR A 36 7.42 1.62 -3.89
C TYR A 36 6.18 0.98 -4.54
N VAL A 37 4.98 1.45 -4.21
CA VAL A 37 3.72 0.91 -4.76
C VAL A 37 3.60 1.23 -6.25
N SER A 38 3.91 2.46 -6.64
CA SER A 38 3.96 2.94 -8.03
C SER A 38 4.80 2.00 -8.89
N ASN A 39 6.04 1.74 -8.48
CA ASN A 39 6.96 0.84 -9.19
C ASN A 39 6.47 -0.60 -9.21
N LYS A 40 5.98 -1.12 -8.08
CA LYS A 40 5.54 -2.51 -7.96
C LYS A 40 4.24 -2.80 -8.75
N LYS A 41 3.37 -1.80 -8.90
CA LYS A 41 2.07 -1.93 -9.56
C LYS A 41 2.02 -1.30 -10.95
N LYS A 42 3.10 -0.64 -11.37
CA LYS A 42 3.16 0.15 -12.61
C LYS A 42 2.03 1.18 -12.67
N LEU A 43 1.84 1.91 -11.57
CA LEU A 43 0.82 2.95 -11.43
C LEU A 43 1.49 4.33 -11.49
N THR A 44 0.71 5.37 -11.77
CA THR A 44 1.16 6.74 -11.50
C THR A 44 1.23 6.95 -9.98
N PRO A 45 2.02 7.92 -9.47
CA PRO A 45 2.10 8.21 -8.03
C PRO A 45 0.73 8.45 -7.39
N VAL A 46 -0.12 9.25 -8.04
CA VAL A 46 -1.50 9.52 -7.57
C VAL A 46 -2.34 8.23 -7.47
N ASN A 47 -2.26 7.36 -8.48
CA ASN A 47 -2.99 6.09 -8.45
C ASN A 47 -2.41 5.12 -7.40
N ALA A 48 -1.10 5.17 -7.16
CA ALA A 48 -0.44 4.36 -6.14
C ALA A 48 -0.83 4.79 -4.72
N GLU A 49 -0.97 6.09 -4.47
CA GLU A 49 -1.47 6.64 -3.20
C GLU A 49 -2.91 6.18 -2.93
N ILE A 50 -3.82 6.42 -3.89
CA ILE A 50 -5.22 5.99 -3.79
C ILE A 50 -5.30 4.48 -3.56
N PHE A 51 -4.52 3.70 -4.30
CA PHE A 51 -4.46 2.25 -4.15
C PHE A 51 -3.98 1.83 -2.75
N SER A 52 -2.99 2.51 -2.20
CA SER A 52 -2.45 2.24 -0.85
C SER A 52 -3.51 2.49 0.22
N ILE A 53 -4.25 3.59 0.13
CA ILE A 53 -5.37 3.92 1.04
C ILE A 53 -6.41 2.80 1.03
N TYR A 54 -6.79 2.30 -0.16
CA TYR A 54 -7.74 1.20 -0.27
C TYR A 54 -7.22 -0.11 0.33
N VAL A 55 -5.96 -0.46 0.09
CA VAL A 55 -5.36 -1.68 0.66
C VAL A 55 -5.35 -1.61 2.18
N ILE A 56 -4.93 -0.47 2.75
CA ILE A 56 -4.89 -0.26 4.20
C ILE A 56 -6.29 -0.37 4.79
N GLY A 57 -7.24 0.40 4.26
CA GLY A 57 -8.61 0.43 4.78
C GLY A 57 -9.37 -0.90 4.66
N LEU A 58 -9.03 -1.74 3.68
CA LEU A 58 -9.69 -3.03 3.48
C LEU A 58 -8.98 -4.22 4.15
N HIS A 59 -7.65 -4.16 4.33
CA HIS A 59 -6.87 -5.36 4.66
C HIS A 59 -5.89 -5.21 5.84
N CYS A 60 -5.57 -3.99 6.28
CA CYS A 60 -4.63 -3.78 7.37
C CYS A 60 -4.89 -2.45 8.11
N PRO A 61 -5.93 -2.40 8.97
CA PRO A 61 -6.32 -1.18 9.69
C PRO A 61 -5.30 -0.74 10.75
N ASP A 62 -4.29 -1.55 11.04
CA ASP A 62 -3.19 -1.27 11.98
C ASP A 62 -2.07 -0.39 11.41
N ILE A 63 -2.14 -0.04 10.13
CA ILE A 63 -1.09 0.68 9.39
C ILE A 63 -1.42 2.17 9.30
N ILE A 64 -0.39 3.00 9.52
CA ILE A 64 -0.42 4.48 9.52
C ILE A 64 0.41 5.11 8.40
#